data_AF-A0A8T7GW65-F1
#
_entry.id   AF-A0A8T7GW65-F1
#
_cell.length_a   1.000
_cell.length_b   1.000
_cell.length_c   1.000
_cell.angle_alpha   90.00
_cell.angle_beta   90.00
_cell.angle_gamma   90.00
#
_symmetry.space_group_name_H-M   'P 1'
#
loop_
_entity.id
_entity.type
_entity.pdbx_description
1 polymer ?
#
loop_
_entity_poly.entity_id
_entity_poly.type
_entity_poly.pdbx_seq_one_letter_code
_entity_poly.pdbx_strand_id
1 'polypeptide(L)'
;MGSKIEIKANLKDFQSLKSKLKSLSNFYYLERGNSISVGYIERRDLQGNPKEFFILEFKPDGISIEYSDSDTENPALRKWNILRKVMPILSMVANEYNLDPQSMMEIMNFAIEDLLSSIPESTKAGLLEKEELKAKITQLERKIASLEKDKKELEKELFKVAEENEKLKFKLRKYESMSDEMLKKKIMDWIKESGGEFDIGEFAKTYKVPEARIHEMLEELIKEKYIKPL
;
A
#
# COMPACT_ATOMS: atom_id res chain seq x y z
N MET A 1 30.21 25.69 -17.65
CA MET A 1 30.99 26.71 -16.92
C MET A 1 30.86 26.37 -15.45
N GLY A 2 31.90 26.56 -14.63
CA GLY A 2 31.82 26.29 -13.20
C GLY A 2 31.29 27.50 -12.45
N SER A 3 30.54 27.25 -11.38
CA SER A 3 30.15 28.28 -10.42
C SER A 3 31.25 28.44 -9.36
N LYS A 4 31.43 29.66 -8.83
CA LYS A 4 32.51 29.98 -7.90
C LYS A 4 32.00 30.67 -6.64
N ILE A 5 32.52 30.28 -5.48
CA ILE A 5 32.29 30.92 -4.18
C ILE A 5 33.65 31.32 -3.60
N GLU A 6 33.76 32.54 -3.08
CA GLU A 6 34.98 33.04 -2.45
C GLU A 6 34.73 33.33 -0.97
N ILE A 7 35.62 32.82 -0.12
CA ILE A 7 35.63 33.02 1.32
C ILE A 7 36.86 33.84 1.66
N LYS A 8 36.66 35.02 2.24
CA LYS A 8 37.76 35.84 2.75
C LYS A 8 38.35 35.20 4.00
N ALA A 9 39.64 34.93 3.97
CA ALA A 9 40.32 34.24 5.07
C ALA A 9 41.82 34.54 5.02
N ASN A 10 42.46 34.73 6.17
CA ASN A 10 43.92 34.93 6.22
C ASN A 10 44.61 33.68 6.76
N LEU A 11 45.55 33.14 6.00
CA LEU A 11 46.29 31.94 6.40
C LEU A 11 47.23 32.23 7.58
N LYS A 12 47.20 31.38 8.60
CA LYS A 12 48.11 31.41 9.76
C LYS A 12 49.31 30.48 9.57
N ASP A 13 49.04 29.23 9.19
CA ASP A 13 50.07 28.18 9.11
C ASP A 13 49.85 27.29 7.88
N PHE A 14 50.73 27.47 6.89
CA PHE A 14 50.72 26.70 5.65
C PHE A 14 51.14 25.24 5.85
N GLN A 15 52.05 24.95 6.78
CA GLN A 15 52.54 23.58 6.99
C GLN A 15 51.50 22.72 7.71
N SER A 16 50.84 23.28 8.73
CA SER A 16 49.70 22.61 9.36
C SER A 16 48.59 22.34 8.34
N LEU A 17 48.23 23.35 7.53
CA LEU A 17 47.22 23.20 6.46
C LEU A 17 47.57 22.05 5.52
N LYS A 18 48.82 22.00 5.05
CA LYS A 18 49.31 20.96 4.14
C LYS A 18 49.17 19.56 4.72
N SER A 19 49.52 19.37 5.99
CA SER A 19 49.41 18.06 6.64
C SER A 19 47.95 17.60 6.78
N LYS A 20 47.05 18.52 7.15
CA LYS A 20 45.60 18.24 7.25
C LYS A 20 44.96 17.96 5.90
N LEU A 21 45.28 18.70 4.86
CA LEU A 21 44.68 18.48 3.54
C LEU A 21 45.17 17.18 2.88
N LYS A 22 46.39 16.75 3.18
CA LYS A 22 46.91 15.46 2.70
C LYS A 22 46.26 14.25 3.36
N SER A 23 45.64 14.40 4.53
CA SER A 23 44.94 13.29 5.19
C SER A 23 43.54 13.03 4.61
N LEU A 24 43.04 13.90 3.72
CA LEU A 24 41.75 13.73 3.07
C LEU A 24 41.81 12.59 2.05
N SER A 25 41.13 11.49 2.37
CA SER A 25 40.96 10.36 1.45
C SER A 25 39.99 10.71 0.32
N ASN A 26 40.25 10.20 -0.90
CA ASN A 26 39.42 10.41 -2.10
C ASN A 26 39.43 11.84 -2.68
N PHE A 27 40.39 12.67 -2.29
CA PHE A 27 40.61 13.97 -2.91
C PHE A 27 41.89 13.99 -3.74
N TYR A 28 41.87 14.73 -4.83
CA TYR A 28 43.04 15.04 -5.63
C TYR A 28 43.74 16.26 -5.02
N TYR A 29 45.00 16.11 -4.68
CA TYR A 29 45.81 17.15 -4.07
C TYR A 29 46.78 17.75 -5.08
N LEU A 30 46.83 19.08 -5.16
CA LEU A 30 47.80 19.81 -5.98
C LEU A 30 48.36 21.01 -5.19
N GLU A 31 49.68 21.17 -5.19
CA GLU A 31 50.36 22.29 -4.53
C GLU A 31 51.00 23.18 -5.61
N ARG A 32 50.76 24.49 -5.54
CA ARG A 32 51.32 25.47 -6.46
C ARG A 32 51.75 26.71 -5.69
N GLY A 33 53.05 26.86 -5.46
CA GLY A 33 53.59 27.97 -4.68
C GLY A 33 52.98 28.04 -3.28
N ASN A 34 52.35 29.17 -2.94
CA ASN A 34 51.66 29.38 -1.65
C ASN A 34 50.16 29.03 -1.70
N SER A 35 49.75 28.17 -2.64
CA SER A 35 48.36 27.72 -2.75
C SER A 35 48.27 26.19 -2.78
N ILE A 36 47.19 25.68 -2.18
CA ILE A 36 46.87 24.26 -2.19
C ILE A 36 45.49 24.10 -2.82
N SER A 37 45.37 23.24 -3.82
CA SER A 37 44.11 22.87 -4.42
C SER A 37 43.74 21.44 -4.06
N VAL A 38 42.49 21.24 -3.67
CA VAL A 38 41.93 19.94 -3.30
C VAL A 38 40.66 19.72 -4.10
N GLY A 39 40.69 18.76 -5.02
CA GLY A 39 39.58 18.44 -5.92
C GLY A 39 38.86 17.16 -5.53
N TYR A 40 37.55 17.13 -5.67
CA TYR A 40 36.71 15.94 -5.49
C TYR A 40 35.85 15.71 -6.71
N ILE A 41 35.83 14.46 -7.19
CA ILE A 41 35.02 14.06 -8.34
C ILE A 41 33.89 13.18 -7.84
N GLU A 42 32.66 13.67 -8.00
CA GLU A 42 31.44 12.97 -7.59
C GLU A 42 30.98 12.00 -8.66
N ARG A 43 31.07 12.42 -9.92
CA ARG A 43 30.60 11.64 -11.06
C ARG A 43 31.50 11.85 -12.27
N ARG A 44 31.80 10.75 -12.95
CA ARG A 44 32.45 10.74 -14.26
C ARG A 44 31.44 10.37 -15.34
N ASP A 45 31.65 10.86 -16.55
CA ASP A 45 30.91 10.40 -17.73
C ASP A 45 31.38 9.00 -18.17
N LEU A 46 30.77 8.47 -19.23
CA LEU A 46 31.11 7.16 -19.81
C LEU A 46 32.54 7.11 -20.40
N GLN A 47 33.13 8.27 -20.67
CA GLN A 47 34.50 8.42 -21.19
C GLN A 47 35.52 8.61 -20.05
N GLY A 48 35.07 8.67 -18.81
CA GLY A 48 35.89 8.88 -17.62
C GLY A 48 36.17 10.35 -17.30
N ASN A 49 35.62 11.32 -18.01
CA ASN A 49 35.81 12.74 -17.73
C ASN A 49 35.00 13.16 -16.49
N PRO A 50 35.51 14.07 -15.65
CA PRO A 50 34.75 14.61 -14.52
C PRO A 50 33.52 15.37 -15.02
N LYS A 51 32.32 14.88 -14.69
CA LYS A 51 31.06 15.57 -15.00
C LYS A 51 30.56 16.36 -13.80
N GLU A 52 30.62 15.78 -12.61
CA GLU A 52 30.28 16.46 -11.36
C GLU A 52 31.48 16.47 -10.44
N PHE A 53 31.92 17.66 -10.07
CA PHE A 53 33.10 17.86 -9.24
C PHE A 53 33.05 19.20 -8.50
N PHE A 54 33.92 19.33 -7.51
CA PHE A 54 34.27 20.61 -6.91
C PHE A 54 35.77 20.66 -6.58
N ILE A 55 36.32 21.87 -6.56
CA ILE A 55 37.72 22.18 -6.31
C ILE A 55 37.76 23.25 -5.23
N LEU A 56 38.50 22.96 -4.17
CA LEU A 56 38.82 23.90 -3.11
C LEU A 56 40.23 24.41 -3.33
N GLU A 57 40.39 25.71 -3.53
CA GLU A 57 41.68 26.35 -3.65
C GLU A 57 41.92 27.23 -2.42
N PHE A 58 42.88 26.81 -1.61
CA PHE A 58 43.33 27.48 -0.40
C PHE A 58 44.50 28.40 -0.75
N LYS A 59 44.26 29.71 -0.66
CA LYS A 59 45.25 30.78 -0.90
C LYS A 59 45.61 31.48 0.40
N PRO A 60 46.68 32.28 0.45
CA PRO A 60 47.03 33.04 1.65
C PRO A 60 45.94 34.04 2.09
N ASP A 61 45.21 34.59 1.12
CA ASP A 61 44.22 35.66 1.26
C ASP A 61 42.76 35.19 1.19
N GLY A 62 42.53 33.90 0.97
CA GLY A 62 41.19 33.35 0.99
C GLY A 62 41.10 31.89 0.57
N ILE A 63 39.86 31.41 0.52
CA ILE A 63 39.52 30.07 0.05
C ILE A 63 38.51 30.23 -1.07
N SER A 64 38.79 29.68 -2.26
CA SER A 64 37.82 29.65 -3.35
C SER A 64 37.31 28.24 -3.62
N ILE A 65 36.01 28.13 -3.80
CA ILE A 65 35.29 26.90 -4.11
C ILE A 65 34.81 27.03 -5.55
N GLU A 66 35.34 26.23 -6.45
CA GLU A 66 34.84 26.08 -7.80
C GLU A 66 34.07 24.77 -7.92
N TYR A 67 32.91 24.76 -8.55
CA TYR A 67 32.14 23.53 -8.72
C TYR A 67 31.44 23.50 -10.06
N SER A 68 31.22 22.28 -10.55
CA SER A 68 30.48 22.05 -11.78
C SER A 68 28.98 22.28 -11.56
N ASP A 69 28.34 22.90 -12.53
CA ASP A 69 26.89 22.88 -12.64
C ASP A 69 26.41 21.45 -12.97
N SER A 70 25.20 21.10 -12.52
CA SER A 70 24.60 19.79 -12.83
C SER A 70 23.47 19.98 -13.84
N ASP A 71 23.45 19.15 -14.88
CA ASP A 71 22.34 19.14 -15.85
C ASP A 71 21.02 18.62 -15.24
N THR A 72 21.12 17.91 -14.12
CA THR A 72 19.99 17.18 -13.50
C THR A 72 19.45 17.85 -12.24
N GLU A 73 20.24 18.71 -11.59
CA GLU A 73 19.87 19.36 -10.33
C GLU A 73 19.62 20.86 -10.55
N ASN A 74 18.70 21.42 -9.78
CA ASN A 74 18.54 22.87 -9.71
C ASN A 74 19.87 23.52 -9.22
N PRO A 75 20.33 24.64 -9.81
CA PRO A 75 21.56 25.33 -9.40
C PRO A 75 21.64 25.66 -7.91
N ALA A 76 20.54 26.06 -7.27
CA ALA A 76 20.50 26.35 -5.83
C ALA A 76 20.69 25.10 -4.98
N LEU A 77 20.03 23.99 -5.37
CA LEU A 77 20.21 22.70 -4.72
C LEU A 77 21.65 22.19 -4.89
N ARG A 78 22.22 22.37 -6.09
CA ARG A 78 23.61 22.05 -6.39
C ARG A 78 24.57 22.83 -5.49
N LYS A 79 24.41 24.15 -5.41
CA LYS A 79 25.20 25.04 -4.53
C LYS A 79 25.11 24.61 -3.06
N TRP A 80 23.91 24.31 -2.57
CA TRP A 80 23.70 23.81 -1.20
C TRP A 80 24.39 22.48 -0.95
N ASN A 81 24.27 21.53 -1.89
CA ASN A 81 24.94 20.23 -1.81
C ASN A 81 26.46 20.36 -1.74
N ILE A 82 27.05 21.25 -2.54
CA ILE A 82 28.47 21.56 -2.51
C ILE A 82 28.87 22.16 -1.16
N LEU A 83 28.17 23.20 -0.69
CA LEU A 83 28.46 23.81 0.60
C LEU A 83 28.39 22.78 1.74
N ARG A 84 27.37 21.92 1.76
CA ARG A 84 27.24 20.84 2.75
C ARG A 84 28.45 19.89 2.75
N LYS A 85 29.03 19.58 1.58
CA LYS A 85 30.22 18.73 1.45
C LYS A 85 31.52 19.45 1.81
N VAL A 86 31.58 20.75 1.57
CA VAL A 86 32.75 21.58 1.81
C VAL A 86 32.86 22.02 3.27
N MET A 87 31.74 22.24 3.97
CA MET A 87 31.71 22.70 5.36
C MET A 87 32.54 21.84 6.33
N PRO A 88 32.50 20.49 6.28
CA PRO A 88 33.38 19.66 7.10
C PRO A 88 34.88 19.90 6.83
N ILE A 89 35.24 20.15 5.57
CA ILE A 89 36.62 20.43 5.17
C ILE A 89 37.06 21.79 5.71
N LEU A 90 36.20 22.81 5.56
CA LEU A 90 36.45 24.14 6.14
C LEU A 90 36.58 24.09 7.66
N SER A 91 35.73 23.31 8.33
CA SER A 91 35.80 23.10 9.78
C SER A 91 37.11 22.42 10.19
N MET A 92 37.64 21.50 9.39
CA MET A 92 38.91 20.82 9.66
C MET A 92 40.11 21.80 9.61
N VAL A 93 40.07 22.76 8.70
CA VAL A 93 41.13 23.76 8.48
C VAL A 93 40.87 25.10 9.17
N ALA A 94 39.81 25.20 9.97
CA ALA A 94 39.38 26.45 10.58
C ALA A 94 40.42 27.05 11.53
N ASN A 95 41.30 26.21 12.11
CA ASN A 95 42.36 26.68 13.01
C ASN A 95 43.56 27.25 12.25
N GLU A 96 43.73 26.89 10.97
CA GLU A 96 44.83 27.30 10.09
C GLU A 96 44.52 28.62 9.40
N TYR A 97 43.26 29.05 9.41
CA TYR A 97 42.81 30.31 8.85
C TYR A 97 42.23 31.22 9.95
N ASN A 98 42.35 32.53 9.74
CA ASN A 98 41.46 33.51 10.34
C ASN A 98 40.29 33.70 9.38
N LEU A 99 39.26 32.88 9.56
CA LEU A 99 38.00 33.01 8.85
C LEU A 99 37.23 34.21 9.42
N ASP A 100 36.73 35.07 8.55
CA ASP A 100 35.77 36.10 8.94
C ASP A 100 34.39 35.43 9.16
N PRO A 101 33.86 35.40 10.41
CA PRO A 101 32.57 34.77 10.69
C PRO A 101 31.43 35.42 9.91
N GLN A 102 31.53 36.71 9.61
CA GLN A 102 30.52 37.44 8.85
C GLN A 102 30.44 36.91 7.42
N SER A 103 31.57 36.83 6.72
CA SER A 103 31.65 36.26 5.37
C SER A 103 31.07 34.83 5.31
N MET A 104 31.34 34.00 6.32
CA MET A 104 30.78 32.64 6.39
C MET A 104 29.26 32.62 6.55
N MET A 105 28.72 33.49 7.42
CA MET A 105 27.28 33.62 7.63
C MET A 105 26.57 34.16 6.38
N GLU A 106 27.18 35.13 5.68
CA GLU A 106 26.65 35.66 4.42
C GLU A 106 26.52 34.56 3.37
N ILE A 107 27.56 33.74 3.16
CA ILE A 107 27.53 32.63 2.21
C ILE A 107 26.43 31.62 2.55
N MET A 108 26.29 31.28 3.84
CA MET A 108 25.25 30.36 4.29
C MET A 108 23.86 30.93 4.10
N ASN A 109 23.63 32.21 4.44
CA ASN A 109 22.35 32.87 4.25
C ASN A 109 21.98 32.95 2.78
N PHE A 110 22.90 33.36 1.90
CA PHE A 110 22.65 33.38 0.45
C PHE A 110 22.31 32.00 -0.09
N ALA A 111 23.00 30.94 0.37
CA ALA A 111 22.68 29.59 -0.08
C ALA A 111 21.31 29.10 0.41
N ILE A 112 20.90 29.50 1.61
CA ILE A 112 19.58 29.19 2.17
C ILE A 112 18.49 29.95 1.41
N GLU A 113 18.68 31.24 1.13
CA GLU A 113 17.74 32.06 0.35
C GLU A 113 17.59 31.54 -1.08
N ASP A 114 18.70 31.20 -1.75
CA ASP A 114 18.69 30.56 -3.07
C ASP A 114 17.92 29.23 -3.01
N LEU A 115 18.14 28.42 -1.97
CA LEU A 115 17.43 27.15 -1.81
C LEU A 115 15.92 27.38 -1.60
N LEU A 116 15.54 28.30 -0.72
CA LEU A 116 14.14 28.60 -0.42
C LEU A 116 13.41 29.15 -1.65
N SER A 117 14.05 30.02 -2.42
CA SER A 117 13.49 30.56 -3.66
C SER A 117 13.41 29.52 -4.78
N SER A 118 14.29 28.51 -4.76
CA SER A 118 14.27 27.41 -5.72
C SER A 118 13.18 26.37 -5.49
N ILE A 119 12.54 26.35 -4.31
CA ILE A 119 11.43 25.44 -4.00
C ILE A 119 10.16 26.00 -4.67
N PRO A 120 9.64 25.35 -5.73
CA PRO A 120 8.42 25.80 -6.38
C PRO A 120 7.25 25.77 -5.40
N GLU A 121 6.31 26.72 -5.52
CA GLU A 121 5.04 26.66 -4.77
C GLU A 121 4.29 25.34 -5.00
N SER A 122 4.46 24.74 -6.19
CA SER A 122 3.90 23.43 -6.53
C SER A 122 4.42 22.29 -5.64
N THR A 123 5.59 22.41 -5.01
CA THR A 123 6.09 21.41 -4.05
C THR A 123 5.29 21.46 -2.74
N LYS A 124 4.86 22.66 -2.32
CA LYS A 124 3.92 22.79 -1.19
C LYS A 124 2.56 22.21 -1.56
N ALA A 125 2.08 22.46 -2.77
CA ALA A 125 0.85 21.86 -3.28
C ALA A 125 0.94 20.32 -3.35
N GLY A 126 2.06 19.77 -3.81
CA GLY A 126 2.28 18.32 -3.88
C GLY A 126 2.38 17.65 -2.50
N LEU A 127 2.87 18.36 -1.48
CA LEU A 127 2.84 17.86 -0.10
C LEU A 127 1.40 17.78 0.44
N LEU A 128 0.59 18.82 0.18
CA LEU A 128 -0.83 18.82 0.54
C LEU A 128 -1.59 17.71 -0.18
N GLU A 129 -1.39 17.55 -1.49
CA GLU A 129 -2.02 16.49 -2.28
C GLU A 129 -1.64 15.09 -1.75
N LYS A 130 -0.39 14.90 -1.35
CA LYS A 130 0.07 13.65 -0.71
C LYS A 130 -0.64 13.39 0.61
N GLU A 131 -0.85 14.42 1.43
CA GLU A 131 -1.59 14.29 2.69
C GLU A 131 -3.07 13.96 2.46
N GLU A 132 -3.71 14.62 1.49
CA GLU A 132 -5.09 14.33 1.08
C GLU A 132 -5.24 12.90 0.56
N LEU A 133 -4.32 12.45 -0.29
CA LEU A 133 -4.31 11.08 -0.81
C LEU A 133 -4.15 10.05 0.30
N LYS A 134 -3.26 10.31 1.28
CA LYS A 134 -3.13 9.44 2.46
C LYS A 134 -4.41 9.37 3.28
N ALA A 135 -5.05 10.52 3.54
CA ALA A 135 -6.31 10.55 4.26
C ALA A 135 -7.40 9.75 3.52
N LYS A 136 -7.45 9.87 2.19
CA LYS A 136 -8.39 9.13 1.34
C LYS A 136 -8.14 7.62 1.35
N ILE A 137 -6.87 7.19 1.33
CA ILE A 137 -6.49 5.78 1.47
C ILE A 137 -7.00 5.23 2.80
N THR A 138 -6.70 5.90 3.91
CA THR A 138 -7.17 5.47 5.23
C THR A 138 -8.69 5.41 5.33
N GLN A 139 -9.41 6.34 4.69
CA GLN A 139 -10.86 6.32 4.63
C GLN A 139 -11.39 5.12 3.82
N LEU A 140 -10.77 4.82 2.68
CA LEU A 140 -11.14 3.67 1.84
C LEU A 140 -10.88 2.35 2.54
N GLU A 141 -9.75 2.20 3.24
CA GLU A 141 -9.43 1.00 4.03
C GLU A 141 -10.48 0.74 5.11
N ARG A 142 -10.91 1.79 5.83
CA ARG A 142 -12.01 1.68 6.80
C ARG A 142 -13.32 1.24 6.16
N LYS A 143 -13.63 1.78 4.97
CA LYS A 143 -14.84 1.42 4.23
C LYS A 143 -14.81 -0.04 3.77
N ILE A 144 -13.66 -0.50 3.28
CA ILE A 144 -13.45 -1.91 2.91
C ILE A 144 -13.66 -2.82 4.11
N ALA A 145 -13.04 -2.51 5.26
CA ALA A 145 -13.19 -3.30 6.47
C ALA A 145 -14.65 -3.37 6.95
N SER A 146 -15.40 -2.26 6.85
CA SER A 146 -16.84 -2.23 7.16
C SER A 146 -17.62 -3.13 6.21
N LEU A 147 -17.42 -2.99 4.89
CA LEU A 147 -18.13 -3.78 3.89
C LEU A 147 -17.83 -5.27 3.99
N GLU A 148 -16.61 -5.66 4.35
CA GLU A 148 -16.26 -7.05 4.61
C GLU A 148 -16.97 -7.63 5.84
N LYS A 149 -17.18 -6.80 6.87
CA LYS A 149 -17.97 -7.19 8.04
C LYS A 149 -19.44 -7.38 7.67
N ASP A 150 -20.02 -6.41 6.97
CA ASP A 150 -21.42 -6.45 6.53
C ASP A 150 -21.68 -7.66 5.62
N LYS A 151 -20.76 -7.95 4.69
CA LYS A 151 -20.81 -9.14 3.84
C LYS A 151 -20.87 -10.43 4.65
N LYS A 152 -20.01 -10.57 5.67
CA LYS A 152 -20.00 -11.77 6.54
C LYS A 152 -21.29 -11.90 7.36
N GLU A 153 -21.89 -10.79 7.76
CA GLU A 153 -23.19 -10.80 8.47
C GLU A 153 -24.31 -11.24 7.54
N LEU A 154 -24.38 -10.68 6.33
CA LEU A 154 -25.35 -11.08 5.31
C LEU A 154 -25.22 -12.55 4.90
N GLU A 155 -23.99 -13.06 4.73
CA GLU A 155 -23.75 -14.49 4.44
C GLU A 155 -24.31 -15.41 5.53
N LYS A 156 -24.18 -15.01 6.81
CA LYS A 156 -24.76 -15.75 7.94
C LYS A 156 -26.28 -15.71 7.94
N GLU A 157 -26.87 -14.55 7.65
CA GLU A 157 -28.33 -14.41 7.56
C GLU A 157 -28.90 -15.24 6.42
N LEU A 158 -28.25 -15.20 5.25
CA LEU A 158 -28.64 -15.99 4.07
C LEU A 158 -28.62 -17.49 4.38
N PHE A 159 -27.59 -17.97 5.09
CA PHE A 159 -27.51 -19.37 5.51
C PHE A 159 -28.67 -19.75 6.45
N LYS A 160 -29.00 -18.91 7.45
CA LYS A 160 -30.12 -19.16 8.36
C LYS A 160 -31.45 -19.22 7.62
N VAL A 161 -31.70 -18.26 6.74
CA VAL A 161 -32.94 -18.21 5.94
C VAL A 161 -33.04 -19.41 5.01
N ALA A 162 -31.93 -19.85 4.41
CA ALA A 162 -31.91 -21.07 3.60
C ALA A 162 -32.27 -22.32 4.41
N GLU A 163 -31.71 -22.46 5.61
CA GLU A 163 -32.01 -23.57 6.53
C GLU A 163 -33.49 -23.58 6.96
N GLU A 164 -34.05 -22.41 7.30
CA GLU A 164 -35.47 -22.26 7.63
C GLU A 164 -36.37 -22.60 6.45
N ASN A 165 -36.01 -22.15 5.25
CA ASN A 165 -36.76 -22.45 4.04
C ASN A 165 -36.77 -23.95 3.72
N GLU A 166 -35.63 -24.64 3.88
CA GLU A 166 -35.60 -26.10 3.73
C GLU A 166 -36.47 -26.82 4.76
N LYS A 167 -36.41 -26.40 6.03
CA LYS A 167 -37.29 -26.94 7.09
C LYS A 167 -38.76 -26.73 6.77
N LEU A 168 -39.14 -25.56 6.28
CA LEU A 168 -40.51 -25.24 5.89
C LEU A 168 -40.94 -26.05 4.66
N LYS A 169 -40.11 -26.19 3.64
CA LYS A 169 -40.38 -27.06 2.48
C LYS A 169 -40.57 -28.52 2.90
N PHE A 170 -39.76 -29.02 3.83
CA PHE A 170 -39.91 -30.37 4.35
C PHE A 170 -41.23 -30.54 5.12
N LYS A 171 -41.60 -29.58 5.97
CA LYS A 171 -42.90 -29.57 6.65
C LYS A 171 -44.07 -29.50 5.66
N LEU A 172 -43.98 -28.63 4.65
CA LEU A 172 -45.00 -28.48 3.62
C LEU A 172 -45.20 -29.80 2.86
N ARG A 173 -44.12 -30.46 2.44
CA ARG A 173 -44.20 -31.80 1.81
C ARG A 173 -44.89 -32.84 2.69
N LYS A 174 -44.68 -32.79 4.01
CA LYS A 174 -45.39 -33.67 4.95
C LYS A 174 -46.90 -33.39 4.97
N TYR A 175 -47.30 -32.12 4.96
CA TYR A 175 -48.71 -31.71 5.01
C TYR A 175 -49.44 -31.81 3.66
N GLU A 176 -48.75 -31.60 2.54
CA GLU A 176 -49.30 -31.74 1.18
C GLU A 176 -49.52 -33.21 0.80
N SER A 177 -48.85 -34.14 1.47
CA SER A 177 -49.15 -35.56 1.34
C SER A 177 -50.47 -35.85 2.07
N MET A 178 -51.46 -36.44 1.37
CA MET A 178 -52.78 -36.78 1.93
C MET A 178 -52.60 -37.42 3.31
N SER A 179 -53.26 -36.88 4.35
CA SER A 179 -53.09 -37.43 5.70
C SER A 179 -53.53 -38.89 5.73
N ASP A 180 -52.88 -39.72 6.55
CA ASP A 180 -53.17 -41.16 6.59
C ASP A 180 -54.64 -41.43 6.95
N GLU A 181 -55.24 -40.61 7.81
CA GLU A 181 -56.67 -40.67 8.13
C GLU A 181 -57.56 -40.37 6.92
N MET A 182 -57.19 -39.38 6.11
CA MET A 182 -57.93 -39.02 4.91
C MET A 182 -57.75 -40.08 3.82
N LEU A 183 -56.55 -40.66 3.72
CA LEU A 183 -56.25 -41.78 2.82
C LEU A 183 -57.03 -43.04 3.22
N LYS A 184 -57.03 -43.41 4.51
CA LYS A 184 -57.85 -44.52 5.04
C LYS A 184 -59.32 -44.32 4.71
N LYS A 185 -59.85 -43.12 4.94
CA LYS A 185 -61.24 -42.80 4.62
C LYS A 185 -61.53 -42.93 3.13
N LYS A 186 -60.66 -42.40 2.27
CA LYS A 186 -60.81 -42.48 0.81
C LYS A 186 -60.70 -43.90 0.27
N ILE A 187 -59.81 -44.73 0.83
CA ILE A 187 -59.70 -46.15 0.52
C ILE A 187 -61.01 -46.87 0.91
N MET A 188 -61.53 -46.63 2.12
CA MET A 188 -62.78 -47.24 2.56
C MET A 188 -63.99 -46.83 1.73
N ASP A 189 -64.09 -45.54 1.36
CA ASP A 189 -65.16 -45.03 0.51
C ASP A 189 -65.07 -45.69 -0.89
N TRP A 190 -63.87 -45.80 -1.46
CA TRP A 190 -63.65 -46.46 -2.75
C TRP A 190 -64.01 -47.95 -2.74
N ILE A 191 -63.64 -48.69 -1.69
CA ILE A 191 -63.99 -50.11 -1.54
C ILE A 191 -65.52 -50.30 -1.46
N LYS A 192 -66.21 -49.41 -0.74
CA LYS A 192 -67.68 -49.43 -0.64
C LYS A 192 -68.35 -49.15 -1.98
N GLU A 193 -67.84 -48.16 -2.71
CA GLU A 193 -68.38 -47.77 -4.02
C GLU A 193 -68.12 -48.83 -5.09
N SER A 194 -66.96 -49.50 -5.03
CA SER A 194 -66.52 -50.52 -5.99
C SER A 194 -67.00 -51.93 -5.65
N GLY A 195 -67.91 -52.09 -4.69
CA GLY A 195 -68.51 -53.39 -4.36
C GLY A 195 -67.56 -54.42 -3.74
N GLY A 196 -66.44 -53.97 -3.17
CA GLY A 196 -65.44 -54.84 -2.53
C GLY A 196 -64.21 -55.17 -3.39
N GLU A 197 -64.16 -54.77 -4.65
CA GLU A 197 -62.97 -54.87 -5.50
C GLU A 197 -62.11 -53.61 -5.35
N PHE A 198 -60.79 -53.76 -5.19
CA PHE A 198 -59.87 -52.63 -5.04
C PHE A 198 -58.68 -52.77 -5.98
N ASP A 199 -58.64 -51.95 -7.03
CA ASP A 199 -57.49 -51.80 -7.91
C ASP A 199 -56.57 -50.68 -7.40
N ILE A 200 -55.38 -51.07 -6.93
CA ILE A 200 -54.38 -50.15 -6.36
C ILE A 200 -53.85 -49.18 -7.42
N GLY A 201 -53.69 -49.63 -8.67
CA GLY A 201 -53.17 -48.81 -9.76
C GLY A 201 -54.17 -47.76 -10.23
N GLU A 202 -55.46 -48.10 -10.25
CA GLU A 202 -56.53 -47.14 -10.57
C GLU A 202 -56.69 -46.10 -9.47
N PHE A 203 -56.68 -46.52 -8.20
CA PHE A 203 -56.75 -45.62 -7.06
C PHE A 203 -55.52 -44.68 -6.98
N ALA A 204 -54.31 -45.22 -7.20
CA ALA A 204 -53.06 -44.46 -7.21
C ALA A 204 -53.06 -43.35 -8.27
N LYS A 205 -53.53 -43.65 -9.48
CA LYS A 205 -53.66 -42.67 -10.57
C LYS A 205 -54.70 -41.60 -10.28
N THR A 206 -55.83 -42.00 -9.71
CA THR A 206 -56.97 -41.10 -9.43
C THR A 206 -56.64 -40.10 -8.31
N TYR A 207 -56.04 -40.57 -7.23
CA TYR A 207 -55.74 -39.74 -6.05
C TYR A 207 -54.29 -39.23 -6.00
N LYS A 208 -53.46 -39.57 -7.00
CA LYS A 208 -52.04 -39.20 -7.10
C LYS A 208 -51.24 -39.57 -5.85
N VAL A 209 -51.53 -40.74 -5.30
CA VAL A 209 -50.84 -41.30 -4.14
C VAL A 209 -49.93 -42.45 -4.62
N PRO A 210 -48.67 -42.54 -4.14
CA PRO A 210 -47.80 -43.66 -4.50
C PRO A 210 -48.41 -45.02 -4.11
N GLU A 211 -48.34 -46.00 -5.01
CA GLU A 211 -48.88 -47.36 -4.80
C GLU A 211 -48.33 -48.03 -3.52
N ALA A 212 -47.04 -47.83 -3.22
CA ALA A 212 -46.41 -48.33 -2.00
C ALA A 212 -47.13 -47.86 -0.73
N ARG A 213 -47.56 -46.59 -0.67
CA ARG A 213 -48.26 -46.03 0.48
C ARG A 213 -49.70 -46.55 0.59
N ILE A 214 -50.34 -46.85 -0.54
CA ILE A 214 -51.68 -47.44 -0.57
C ILE A 214 -51.62 -48.89 -0.06
N HIS A 215 -50.59 -49.66 -0.45
CA HIS A 215 -50.33 -51.00 0.07
C HIS A 215 -50.14 -51.03 1.59
N GLU A 216 -49.24 -50.19 2.12
CA GLU A 216 -49.01 -50.08 3.56
C GLU A 216 -50.31 -49.76 4.32
N MET A 217 -51.12 -48.85 3.77
CA MET A 217 -52.39 -48.44 4.40
C MET A 217 -53.46 -49.54 4.35
N LEU A 218 -53.53 -50.31 3.25
CA LEU A 218 -54.42 -51.46 3.15
C LEU A 218 -54.04 -52.56 4.14
N GLU A 219 -52.74 -52.85 4.30
CA GLU A 219 -52.27 -53.80 5.31
C GLU A 219 -52.64 -53.37 6.73
N GLU A 220 -52.55 -52.06 7.02
CA GLU A 220 -52.95 -51.49 8.30
C GLU A 220 -54.47 -51.65 8.53
N LEU A 221 -55.31 -51.35 7.53
CA LEU A 221 -56.76 -51.53 7.60
C LEU A 221 -57.17 -53.01 7.76
N ILE A 222 -56.41 -53.95 7.20
CA ILE A 222 -56.59 -55.39 7.40
C ILE A 222 -56.22 -55.79 8.83
N LYS A 223 -55.07 -55.31 9.34
CA LYS A 223 -54.63 -55.55 10.74
C LYS A 223 -55.62 -55.00 11.75
N GLU A 224 -56.18 -53.82 11.49
CA GLU A 224 -57.19 -53.17 12.31
C GLU A 224 -58.60 -53.82 12.18
N LYS A 225 -58.75 -54.84 11.33
CA LYS A 225 -60.00 -55.58 11.06
C LYS A 225 -61.12 -54.76 10.40
N TYR A 226 -60.80 -53.61 9.81
CA TYR A 226 -61.77 -52.82 9.04
C TYR A 226 -62.07 -53.46 7.68
N ILE A 227 -61.14 -54.24 7.14
CA ILE A 227 -61.28 -54.98 5.87
C ILE A 227 -60.90 -56.44 6.12
N LYS A 228 -61.63 -57.39 5.51
CA LYS A 228 -61.25 -58.80 5.54
C LYS A 228 -60.28 -59.10 4.39
N PRO A 229 -59.19 -59.84 4.61
CA PRO A 229 -58.41 -60.36 3.51
C PRO A 229 -59.30 -61.29 2.68
N LEU A 230 -59.34 -61.06 1.37
CA LEU A 230 -59.95 -61.97 0.39
C LEU A 230 -59.13 -63.25 0.28
#